data_AF-A0A8J3BBP7-F1
#
_entry.id   AF-A0A8J3BBP7-F1
#
_cell.length_a   1.000
_cell.length_b   1.000
_cell.length_c   1.000
_cell.angle_alpha   90.00
_cell.angle_beta   90.00
_cell.angle_gamma   90.00
#
_symmetry.space_group_name_H-M   'P 1'
#
loop_
_entity.id
_entity.type
_entity.pdbx_description
1 polymer ?
#
loop_
_entity_poly.entity_id
_entity_poly.type
_entity_poly.pdbx_seq_one_letter_code
_entity_poly.pdbx_strand_id
1 'polypeptide(L)'
;MLDQTVKRAAQWGVGVALILALVHLAFREGIVAAFTQQPEVQEVSLAHWGWMVFWPLVGFWGLLLNGVFVGSTVTGPIRNALLAAFAVYLASLWLFVPLWCNHGMWLSFLLFTLMRSVVLGVYVPRLMAWSRGR
;
A
#
# COMPACT_ATOMS: atom_id res chain seq x y z
N MET A 1 -21.75 -4.30 14.13
CA MET A 1 -20.58 -3.75 14.87
C MET A 1 -19.34 -3.66 13.98
N LEU A 2 -18.92 -4.75 13.31
CA LEU A 2 -17.75 -4.78 12.41
C LEU A 2 -17.76 -3.68 11.34
N ASP A 3 -18.88 -3.50 10.63
CA ASP A 3 -19.01 -2.52 9.54
C ASP A 3 -18.70 -1.09 9.99
N GLN A 4 -19.13 -0.71 11.19
CA GLN A 4 -18.88 0.61 11.76
C GLN A 4 -17.40 0.79 12.14
N THR A 5 -16.77 -0.25 12.70
CA THR A 5 -15.34 -0.24 13.03
C THR A 5 -14.48 -0.11 11.78
N VAL A 6 -14.77 -0.89 10.74
CA VAL A 6 -14.04 -0.82 9.45
C VAL A 6 -14.19 0.56 8.83
N LYS A 7 -15.41 1.13 8.83
CA LYS A 7 -15.64 2.48 8.30
C LYS A 7 -14.85 3.55 9.06
N ARG A 8 -14.84 3.51 10.39
CA ARG A 8 -14.09 4.47 11.21
C ARG A 8 -12.58 4.32 11.02
N ALA A 9 -12.10 3.08 10.99
CA ALA A 9 -10.69 2.81 10.76
C ALA A 9 -10.24 3.24 9.35
N ALA A 10 -11.09 3.10 8.33
CA ALA A 10 -10.83 3.64 7.00
C ALA A 10 -10.77 5.18 7.00
N GLN A 11 -11.68 5.87 7.69
CA GLN A 11 -11.66 7.33 7.82
C GLN A 11 -10.38 7.84 8.48
N TRP A 12 -9.99 7.25 9.61
CA TRP A 12 -8.73 7.57 10.27
C TRP A 12 -7.53 7.21 9.41
N GLY A 13 -7.57 6.07 8.71
CA GLY A 13 -6.54 5.64 7.78
C GLY A 13 -6.28 6.64 6.66
N VAL A 14 -7.35 7.17 6.05
CA VAL A 14 -7.24 8.25 5.05
C VAL A 14 -6.59 9.50 5.66
N GLY A 15 -7.03 9.92 6.86
CA GLY A 15 -6.45 11.08 7.54
C GLY A 15 -4.95 10.92 7.81
N VAL A 16 -4.54 9.77 8.34
CA VAL A 16 -3.12 9.45 8.61
C VAL A 16 -2.33 9.36 7.30
N ALA A 17 -2.87 8.72 6.26
CA ALA A 17 -2.20 8.61 4.97
C ALA A 17 -1.97 9.98 4.32
N LEU A 18 -2.94 10.89 4.41
CA LEU A 18 -2.80 12.27 3.95
C LEU A 18 -1.76 13.04 4.75
N ILE A 19 -1.77 12.92 6.09
CA ILE A 19 -0.76 13.55 6.95
C ILE A 19 0.64 13.03 6.57
N LEU A 20 0.82 11.72 6.40
CA LEU A 20 2.10 11.14 6.01
C LEU A 20 2.57 11.65 4.64
N ALA A 21 1.66 11.74 3.66
CA ALA A 21 1.97 12.30 2.35
C ALA A 21 2.40 13.78 2.45
N LEU A 22 1.71 14.59 3.24
CA LEU A 22 2.06 15.99 3.49
C LEU A 22 3.41 16.14 4.20
N VAL A 23 3.69 15.29 5.19
CA VAL A 23 5.00 15.26 5.88
C VAL A 23 6.11 14.92 4.88
N HIS A 24 5.90 13.94 4.00
CA HIS A 24 6.90 13.62 2.97
C HIS A 24 7.09 14.76 1.97
N LEU A 25 6.05 15.52 1.65
CA LEU A 25 6.17 16.72 0.80
C LEU A 25 6.94 17.85 1.49
N ALA A 26 6.67 18.10 2.77
CA ALA A 26 7.25 19.21 3.52
C ALA A 26 8.70 18.97 3.96
N PHE A 27 9.07 17.73 4.27
CA PHE A 27 10.35 17.40 4.91
C PHE A 27 11.27 16.52 4.05
N ARG A 28 11.12 16.55 2.71
CA ARG A 28 11.83 15.65 1.79
C ARG A 28 13.35 15.57 2.02
N GLU A 29 14.03 16.72 2.08
CA GLU A 29 15.50 16.80 2.21
C GLU A 29 15.95 16.43 3.62
N GLY A 30 15.23 16.89 4.64
CA GLY A 30 15.53 16.57 6.03
C GLY A 30 15.39 15.09 6.35
N ILE A 31 14.37 14.43 5.79
CA ILE A 31 14.21 12.97 5.94
C ILE A 31 15.37 12.26 5.25
N VAL A 32 15.67 12.57 3.98
CA VAL A 32 16.78 11.93 3.25
C VAL A 32 18.12 12.11 3.97
N ALA A 33 18.42 13.33 4.44
CA ALA A 33 19.65 13.64 5.18
C ALA A 33 19.76 12.93 6.53
N ALA A 34 18.64 12.52 7.14
CA ALA A 34 18.64 11.73 8.35
C ALA A 34 19.06 10.27 8.12
N PHE A 35 18.87 9.73 6.90
CA PHE A 35 19.24 8.34 6.57
C PHE A 35 20.65 8.21 6.01
N THR A 36 21.17 9.22 5.30
CA THR A 36 22.47 9.13 4.64
C THR A 36 23.14 10.50 4.49
N GLN A 37 24.47 10.51 4.61
CA GLN A 37 25.32 11.68 4.36
C GLN A 37 25.99 11.64 2.98
N GLN A 38 25.79 10.57 2.19
CA GLN A 38 26.40 10.43 0.87
C GLN A 38 25.59 11.22 -0.18
N PRO A 39 26.17 12.25 -0.84
CA PRO A 39 25.42 13.12 -1.75
C PRO A 39 24.77 12.36 -2.91
N GLU A 40 25.47 11.39 -3.49
CA GLU A 40 24.99 10.56 -4.61
C GLU A 40 23.71 9.79 -4.25
N VAL A 41 23.63 9.26 -3.03
CA VAL A 41 22.45 8.53 -2.54
C VAL A 41 21.29 9.49 -2.27
N GLN A 42 21.59 10.69 -1.76
CA GLN A 42 20.57 11.70 -1.51
C GLN A 42 19.91 12.17 -2.82
N GLU A 43 20.71 12.44 -3.84
CA GLU A 43 20.22 12.87 -5.16
C GLU A 43 19.29 11.83 -5.77
N VAL A 44 19.70 10.55 -5.80
CA VAL A 44 18.88 9.46 -6.32
C VAL A 44 17.59 9.29 -5.51
N SER A 45 17.66 9.42 -4.19
CA SER A 45 16.49 9.30 -3.31
C SER A 45 15.48 10.43 -3.56
N LEU A 46 15.96 11.67 -3.70
CA LEU A 46 15.13 12.84 -4.00
C LEU A 46 14.49 12.75 -5.38
N ALA A 47 15.20 12.23 -6.38
CA ALA A 47 14.66 12.01 -7.73
C ALA A 47 13.45 11.04 -7.74
N HIS A 48 13.41 10.07 -6.81
CA HIS A 48 12.33 9.08 -6.70
C HIS A 48 11.31 9.40 -5.59
N TRP A 49 11.45 10.57 -4.95
CA TRP A 49 10.70 10.91 -3.75
C TRP A 49 9.18 10.94 -3.94
N GLY A 50 8.72 11.28 -5.15
CA GLY A 50 7.30 11.27 -5.49
C GLY A 50 6.61 9.95 -5.16
N TRP A 51 7.29 8.82 -5.34
CA TRP A 51 6.74 7.50 -5.02
C TRP A 51 6.50 7.31 -3.52
N MET A 52 7.38 7.87 -2.67
CA MET A 52 7.22 7.84 -1.20
C MET A 52 5.98 8.63 -0.75
N VAL A 53 5.65 9.72 -1.45
CA VAL A 53 4.45 10.53 -1.17
C VAL A 53 3.17 9.75 -1.52
N PHE A 54 3.18 9.00 -2.63
CA PHE A 54 2.01 8.23 -3.06
C PHE A 54 1.82 6.93 -2.29
N TRP A 55 2.90 6.31 -1.84
CA TRP A 55 2.86 5.03 -1.14
C TRP A 55 1.87 4.97 0.04
N PRO A 56 1.82 5.91 1.00
CA PRO A 56 0.89 5.83 2.13
C PRO A 56 -0.58 5.87 1.68
N LEU A 57 -0.90 6.60 0.60
CA LEU A 57 -2.26 6.71 0.06
C LEU A 57 -2.74 5.39 -0.54
N VAL A 58 -1.84 4.63 -1.15
CA VAL A 58 -2.14 3.34 -1.79
C VAL A 58 -2.05 2.19 -0.78
N GLY A 59 -1.04 2.23 0.09
CA GLY A 59 -0.64 1.13 0.97
C GLY A 59 -1.54 0.90 2.16
N PHE A 60 -2.16 1.94 2.71
CA PHE A 60 -2.92 1.82 3.96
C PHE A 60 -4.15 0.90 3.81
N TRP A 61 -4.78 0.84 2.64
CA TRP A 61 -5.94 -0.03 2.40
C TRP A 61 -5.60 -1.50 2.62
N GLY A 62 -4.44 -1.92 2.10
CA GLY A 62 -3.96 -3.27 2.28
C GLY A 62 -3.69 -3.58 3.75
N LEU A 63 -3.08 -2.64 4.49
CA LEU A 63 -2.81 -2.81 5.92
C LEU A 63 -4.10 -2.93 6.74
N LEU A 64 -5.05 -2.02 6.49
CA LEU A 64 -6.37 -2.01 7.12
C LEU A 64 -7.10 -3.35 6.91
N LEU A 65 -7.25 -3.76 5.65
CA LEU A 65 -7.99 -4.96 5.30
C LEU A 65 -7.30 -6.22 5.81
N ASN A 66 -5.97 -6.32 5.69
CA ASN A 66 -5.24 -7.46 6.26
C ASN A 66 -5.47 -7.57 7.77
N GLY A 67 -5.46 -6.46 8.52
CA GLY A 67 -5.79 -6.46 9.94
C GLY A 67 -7.19 -7.01 10.23
N VAL A 68 -8.19 -6.61 9.44
CA VAL A 68 -9.58 -7.10 9.59
C VAL A 68 -9.69 -8.60 9.32
N PHE A 69 -9.07 -9.10 8.25
CA PHE A 69 -9.13 -10.52 7.89
C PHE A 69 -8.33 -11.41 8.86
N VAL A 70 -7.14 -10.98 9.27
CA VAL A 70 -6.33 -11.67 10.29
C VAL A 70 -7.08 -11.70 11.63
N GLY A 71 -7.64 -10.57 12.08
CA GLY A 71 -8.42 -10.49 13.31
C GLY A 71 -9.70 -11.33 13.28
N SER A 72 -10.22 -11.62 12.10
CA SER A 72 -11.36 -12.52 11.88
C SER A 72 -10.96 -13.98 11.63
N THR A 73 -9.67 -14.32 11.78
CA THR A 73 -9.07 -15.65 11.54
C THR A 73 -9.32 -16.24 10.15
N VAL A 74 -9.64 -15.39 9.16
CA VAL A 74 -9.97 -15.80 7.78
C VAL A 74 -8.77 -15.52 6.87
N THR A 75 -7.98 -16.56 6.60
CA THR A 75 -6.69 -16.43 5.89
C THR A 75 -6.74 -16.77 4.39
N GLY A 76 -7.74 -17.53 3.95
CA GLY A 76 -7.90 -17.92 2.54
C GLY A 76 -7.92 -16.73 1.55
N PRO A 77 -8.74 -15.69 1.79
CA PRO A 77 -8.76 -14.48 0.97
C PRO A 77 -7.45 -13.72 0.95
N ILE A 78 -6.71 -13.67 2.08
CA ILE A 78 -5.40 -13.01 2.15
C ILE A 78 -4.41 -13.68 1.21
N ARG A 79 -4.35 -15.02 1.22
CA ARG A 79 -3.50 -15.79 0.30
C ARG A 79 -3.85 -15.51 -1.16
N ASN A 80 -5.14 -15.56 -1.51
CA ASN A 80 -5.57 -15.35 -2.90
C ASN A 80 -5.26 -13.92 -3.38
N ALA A 81 -5.43 -12.92 -2.52
CA ALA A 81 -5.06 -11.54 -2.82
C ALA A 81 -3.55 -11.39 -3.05
N LEU A 82 -2.73 -12.06 -2.24
CA LEU A 82 -1.29 -12.02 -2.38
C LEU A 82 -0.81 -12.67 -3.69
N LEU A 83 -1.36 -13.84 -4.05
CA LEU A 83 -1.03 -14.53 -5.30
C LEU A 83 -1.40 -13.69 -6.53
N ALA A 84 -2.61 -13.11 -6.53
CA ALA A 84 -3.04 -12.23 -7.61
C ALA A 84 -2.16 -10.98 -7.73
N ALA A 85 -1.85 -10.33 -6.59
CA ALA A 85 -0.95 -9.18 -6.57
C ALA A 85 0.45 -9.54 -7.04
N PHE A 86 0.97 -10.70 -6.65
CA PHE A 86 2.28 -11.19 -7.06
C PHE A 86 2.37 -11.44 -8.57
N ALA A 87 1.33 -12.01 -9.18
CA ALA A 87 1.27 -12.16 -10.62
C ALA A 87 1.30 -10.80 -11.34
N VAL A 88 0.54 -9.81 -10.84
CA VAL A 88 0.57 -8.43 -11.36
C VAL A 88 1.95 -7.81 -11.19
N TYR A 89 2.61 -8.03 -10.05
CA TYR A 89 3.95 -7.53 -9.79
C TYR A 89 4.99 -8.06 -10.77
N LEU A 90 4.97 -9.37 -11.06
CA LEU A 90 5.89 -9.96 -12.03
C LEU A 90 5.65 -9.43 -13.45
N ALA A 91 4.37 -9.32 -13.85
CA ALA A 91 4.00 -8.75 -15.14
C ALA A 91 4.43 -7.27 -15.25
N SER A 92 4.22 -6.48 -14.19
CA SER A 92 4.60 -5.07 -14.17
C SER A 92 6.12 -4.88 -14.14
N LEU A 93 6.86 -5.74 -13.43
CA LEU A 93 8.33 -5.70 -13.44
C LEU A 93 8.86 -5.95 -14.85
N TRP A 94 8.36 -7.00 -15.51
CA TRP A 94 8.80 -7.35 -16.86
C TRP A 94 8.50 -6.24 -17.88
N LEU A 95 7.38 -5.53 -17.71
CA LEU A 95 6.97 -4.45 -18.61
C LEU A 95 7.66 -3.11 -18.32
N PHE A 96 7.66 -2.65 -17.06
CA PHE A 96 8.04 -1.27 -16.72
C PHE A 96 9.51 -1.11 -16.34
N VAL A 97 10.17 -2.12 -15.80
CA VAL A 97 11.59 -1.99 -15.43
C VAL A 97 12.49 -1.78 -16.65
N PRO A 98 12.31 -2.49 -17.79
CA PRO A 98 13.11 -2.22 -18.99
C PRO A 98 12.90 -0.82 -19.57
N LEU A 99 11.71 -0.23 -19.35
CA LEU A 99 11.34 1.07 -19.91
C LEU A 99 11.77 2.22 -19.01
N TRP A 100 11.57 2.10 -17.70
CA TRP A 100 11.68 3.20 -16.73
C TRP A 100 12.63 2.90 -15.57
N CYS A 101 13.39 1.79 -15.65
CA CYS A 101 14.35 1.38 -14.65
C CYS A 101 13.76 1.42 -13.22
N ASN A 102 14.32 2.24 -12.33
CA ASN A 102 13.91 2.34 -10.94
C ASN A 102 12.50 2.93 -10.77
N HIS A 103 12.07 3.85 -11.63
CA HIS A 103 10.66 4.31 -11.62
C HIS A 103 9.71 3.16 -11.96
N GLY A 104 10.11 2.25 -12.85
CA GLY A 104 9.35 1.04 -13.17
C GLY A 104 9.25 0.08 -11.99
N MET A 105 10.31 -0.02 -11.17
CA MET A 105 10.30 -0.82 -9.94
C MET A 105 9.35 -0.24 -8.89
N TRP A 106 9.39 1.08 -8.66
CA TRP A 106 8.46 1.77 -7.77
C TRP A 106 7.01 1.63 -8.22
N LEU A 107 6.73 1.82 -9.51
CA LEU A 107 5.40 1.61 -10.06
C LEU A 107 4.91 0.17 -9.84
N SER A 108 5.77 -0.81 -10.11
CA SER A 108 5.46 -2.23 -9.91
C SER A 108 5.10 -2.50 -8.45
N PHE A 109 5.84 -1.93 -7.50
CA PHE A 109 5.56 -2.06 -6.08
C PHE A 109 4.23 -1.40 -5.66
N LEU A 110 3.90 -0.23 -6.21
CA LEU A 110 2.60 0.42 -6.00
C LEU A 110 1.46 -0.43 -6.57
N LEU A 111 1.61 -0.96 -7.78
CA LEU A 111 0.61 -1.83 -8.42
C LEU A 111 0.39 -3.12 -7.63
N PHE A 112 1.46 -3.75 -7.14
CA PHE A 112 1.37 -4.90 -6.23
C PHE A 112 0.52 -4.56 -5.00
N THR A 113 0.83 -3.45 -4.35
CA THR A 113 0.17 -3.03 -3.12
C THR A 113 -1.30 -2.68 -3.36
N LEU A 114 -1.58 -1.97 -4.45
CA LEU A 114 -2.92 -1.63 -4.88
C LEU A 114 -3.74 -2.88 -5.20
N MET A 115 -3.20 -3.78 -6.02
CA MET A 115 -3.90 -5.00 -6.43
C MET A 115 -4.22 -5.89 -5.23
N ARG A 116 -3.29 -6.04 -4.29
CA ARG A 116 -3.53 -6.78 -3.04
C ARG A 116 -4.71 -6.19 -2.27
N SER A 117 -4.78 -4.87 -2.20
CA SER A 117 -5.84 -4.14 -1.50
C SER A 117 -7.20 -4.30 -2.20
N VAL A 118 -7.22 -4.16 -3.54
CA VAL A 118 -8.43 -4.32 -4.36
C VAL A 118 -8.98 -5.74 -4.26
N VAL A 119 -8.14 -6.76 -4.47
CA VAL A 119 -8.57 -8.15 -4.45
C VAL A 119 -9.09 -8.52 -3.06
N LEU A 120 -8.40 -8.11 -1.99
CA LEU A 120 -8.87 -8.37 -0.63
C LEU A 120 -10.18 -7.62 -0.34
N GLY A 121 -10.34 -6.40 -0.86
CA GLY A 121 -11.54 -5.60 -0.80
C GLY A 121 -12.78 -6.30 -1.37
N VAL A 122 -12.64 -7.05 -2.47
CA VAL A 122 -13.72 -7.84 -3.08
C VAL A 122 -14.28 -8.91 -2.12
N TYR A 123 -13.47 -9.41 -1.19
CA TYR A 123 -13.90 -10.41 -0.20
C TYR A 123 -14.58 -9.78 1.04
N VAL A 124 -14.52 -8.46 1.22
CA VAL A 124 -15.08 -7.77 2.39
C VAL A 124 -16.59 -7.99 2.55
N PRO A 125 -17.44 -7.87 1.50
CA PRO A 125 -18.88 -8.12 1.65
C PRO A 125 -19.19 -9.54 2.12
N ARG A 126 -18.43 -10.54 1.66
CA ARG A 126 -18.58 -11.95 2.08
C ARG A 126 -18.22 -12.12 3.56
N LEU A 127 -17.15 -11.47 4.01
CA LEU A 127 -16.76 -11.47 5.43
C LEU A 127 -17.83 -10.81 6.31
N MET A 128 -18.37 -9.66 5.87
CA MET A 128 -19.41 -8.94 6.59
C MET A 128 -20.73 -9.74 6.69
N ALA A 129 -21.09 -10.48 5.63
CA ALA A 129 -22.26 -11.36 5.65
C ALA A 129 -22.09 -12.50 6.66
N TRP A 130 -20.92 -13.14 6.69
CA TRP A 130 -20.61 -14.20 7.65
C TRP A 130 -20.61 -13.72 9.10
N SER A 131 -20.16 -12.48 9.34
CA SER A 131 -20.21 -11.85 10.67
C SER A 131 -21.61 -11.48 11.14
N ARG A 132 -22.59 -11.31 10.24
CA ARG A 132 -23.98 -10.94 10.57
C ARG A 132 -24.88 -12.15 10.81
N GLY A 133 -24.49 -13.33 10.31
CA GLY A 133 -25.22 -14.58 10.51
C GLY A 133 -24.83 -15.35 11.77
N ARG A 134 -23.98 -14.79 12.63
CA ARG A 134 -23.59 -15.33 13.94
C ARG A 134 -24.05 -14.39 15.05
#